data_AF-A0A961ES38-F1
#
_entry.id   AF-A0A961ES38-F1
#
_cell.length_a   1.000
_cell.length_b   1.000
_cell.length_c   1.000
_cell.angle_alpha   90.00
_cell.angle_beta   90.00
_cell.angle_gamma   90.00
#
_symmetry.space_group_name_H-M   'P 1'
#
loop_
_entity.id
_entity.type
_entity.pdbx_description
1 polymer ?
#
loop_
_entity_poly.entity_id
_entity_poly.type
_entity_poly.pdbx_seq_one_letter_code
_entity_poly.pdbx_strand_id
1 'polypeptide(L)' 'MARKKAEALELDDIELLNIHNYPESYPRSVVNQVRNDKGAQRRLEELLRDLPNRGRRRRNENPPKEESADQGQGTRA' A
#
# COMPACT_ATOMS: atom_id res chain seq x y z
N MET A 1 33.75 -3.79 -4.01
CA MET A 1 32.38 -3.42 -4.39
C MET A 1 32.01 -2.14 -3.65
N ALA A 2 31.92 -1.01 -4.37
CA ALA A 2 31.60 0.28 -3.77
C ALA A 2 30.14 0.26 -3.29
N ARG A 3 29.93 0.35 -1.98
CA ARG A 3 28.61 0.65 -1.42
C ARG A 3 28.28 2.07 -1.88
N LYS A 4 27.54 2.20 -2.98
CA LYS A 4 26.92 3.48 -3.36
C LYS A 4 26.16 3.92 -2.11
N LYS A 5 26.63 5.00 -1.47
CA LYS A 5 25.87 5.67 -0.42
C LYS A 5 24.50 5.87 -1.03
N ALA A 6 23.48 5.27 -0.42
CA ALA A 6 22.11 5.54 -0.82
C ALA A 6 21.96 7.05 -0.73
N GLU A 7 21.88 7.71 -1.89
CA GLU A 7 21.51 9.11 -1.95
C GLU A 7 20.25 9.21 -1.10
N ALA A 8 20.31 10.09 -0.09
CA ALA A 8 19.16 10.32 0.76
C ALA A 8 17.98 10.55 -0.16
N LEU A 9 16.88 9.82 0.05
CA LEU A 9 15.68 9.99 -0.76
C LEU A 9 15.26 11.45 -0.63
N GLU A 10 15.51 12.24 -1.67
CA GLU A 10 15.04 13.63 -1.82
C GLU A 10 13.53 13.66 -2.11
N LEU A 11 12.78 12.75 -1.48
CA LEU A 11 11.32 12.72 -1.58
C LEU A 11 10.75 13.80 -0.66
N ASP A 12 9.84 14.57 -1.24
CA ASP A 12 9.02 15.49 -0.50
C ASP A 12 7.95 14.73 0.32
N ASP A 13 7.30 15.45 1.23
CA ASP A 13 6.29 14.88 2.14
C ASP A 13 5.01 14.41 1.40
N ILE A 14 4.67 15.05 0.28
CA ILE A 14 3.49 14.72 -0.54
C ILE A 14 3.75 13.41 -1.31
N GLU A 15 4.92 13.26 -1.91
CA GLU A 15 5.40 12.06 -2.58
C GLU A 15 5.50 10.90 -1.59
N LEU A 16 6.00 11.14 -0.37
CA LEU A 16 6.02 10.13 0.69
C LEU A 16 4.60 9.58 0.98
N LEU A 17 3.61 10.48 1.10
CA LEU A 17 2.22 10.11 1.31
C LEU A 17 1.62 9.42 0.09
N ASN A 18 1.92 9.86 -1.12
CA ASN A 18 1.41 9.25 -2.35
C ASN A 18 1.98 7.85 -2.55
N ILE A 19 3.28 7.65 -2.31
CA ILE A 19 3.93 6.32 -2.34
C ILE A 19 3.30 5.39 -1.30
N HIS A 20 2.92 5.92 -0.13
CA HIS A 20 2.23 5.14 0.89
C HIS A 20 0.79 4.77 0.48
N ASN A 21 0.04 5.73 -0.06
CA ASN A 21 -1.37 5.57 -0.40
C ASN A 21 -1.59 4.77 -1.70
N TYR A 22 -0.66 4.88 -2.66
CA TYR A 22 -0.76 4.30 -4.00
C TYR A 22 0.54 3.58 -4.41
N PRO A 23 1.02 2.58 -3.65
CA PRO A 23 2.31 1.94 -3.88
C PRO A 23 2.43 1.26 -5.25
N GLU A 24 1.32 0.83 -5.85
CA GLU A 24 1.25 0.25 -7.19
C GLU A 24 1.53 1.25 -8.31
N SER A 25 1.37 2.55 -8.04
CA SER A 25 1.64 3.62 -9.00
C SER A 25 3.13 3.98 -9.10
N TYR A 26 3.98 3.39 -8.24
CA TYR A 26 5.41 3.68 -8.16
C TYR A 26 6.27 2.42 -8.41
N PRO A 27 7.52 2.58 -8.90
CA PRO A 27 8.43 1.45 -9.05
C PRO A 27 8.69 0.74 -7.72
N ARG A 28 8.72 -0.59 -7.73
CA ARG A 28 8.98 -1.41 -6.53
C ARG A 28 10.29 -1.04 -5.82
N SER A 29 11.31 -0.61 -6.57
CA SER A 29 12.59 -0.13 -6.01
C SER A 29 12.40 1.09 -5.12
N VAL A 30 11.63 2.08 -5.57
CA VAL A 30 11.33 3.32 -4.83
C VAL A 30 10.49 3.01 -3.59
N VAL A 31 9.43 2.20 -3.76
CA VAL A 31 8.59 1.76 -2.63
C VAL A 31 9.42 1.03 -1.57
N ASN A 32 10.31 0.14 -1.99
CA ASN A 32 11.19 -0.58 -1.07
C ASN A 32 12.22 0.34 -0.42
N GLN A 33 12.72 1.35 -1.14
CA GLN A 33 13.64 2.34 -0.57
C GLN A 33 12.95 3.14 0.55
N VAL A 34 11.72 3.63 0.32
CA VAL A 34 10.91 4.32 1.35
C VAL A 34 10.61 3.42 2.54
N ARG A 35 10.31 2.13 2.31
CA ARG A 35 10.04 1.16 3.38
C ARG A 35 11.27 0.82 4.21
N ASN A 36 12.46 0.81 3.60
CA ASN A 36 13.71 0.46 4.26
C ASN A 36 14.43 1.69 4.87
N ASP A 37 14.04 2.90 4.48
CA ASP A 37 14.59 4.15 5.02
C ASP A 37 13.85 4.57 6.30
N LYS A 38 14.56 4.52 7.43
CA LYS A 38 14.02 4.89 8.75
C LYS A 38 13.63 6.37 8.83
N GLY A 39 14.35 7.26 8.15
CA GLY A 39 14.04 8.69 8.10
C GLY A 39 12.75 8.95 7.32
N ALA A 40 12.57 8.26 6.20
CA ALA A 40 11.32 8.29 5.45
C ALA A 40 10.15 7.72 6.28
N GLN A 41 10.32 6.58 6.94
CA GLN A 41 9.26 6.01 7.80
C GLN A 41 8.85 6.97 8.92
N ARG A 42 9.81 7.61 9.60
CA ARG A 42 9.50 8.58 10.66
C ARG A 42 8.73 9.79 10.14
N ARG A 43 9.16 10.39 9.03
CA ARG A 43 8.43 11.50 8.39
C ARG A 43 7.02 11.09 8.00
N LEU A 44 6.88 9.89 7.43
CA LEU A 44 5.58 9.34 7.04
C LEU A 44 4.65 9.17 8.25
N GLU A 45 5.16 8.67 9.38
CA GLU A 45 4.40 8.54 10.63
C GLU A 45 3.94 9.91 11.16
N GLU A 46 4.81 10.92 11.14
CA GLU A 46 4.48 12.29 11.54
C GLU A 46 3.37 12.88 10.63
N LEU A 47 3.51 12.74 9.31
CA LEU A 47 2.49 13.17 8.34
C LEU A 47 1.15 12.48 8.56
N LEU A 48 1.14 11.16 8.75
CA LEU A 48 -0.09 10.39 8.97
C LEU A 48 -0.77 10.72 10.31
N ARG A 49 -0.02 11.21 11.30
CA ARG A 49 -0.56 11.63 12.61
C ARG A 49 -1.35 12.93 12.51
N ASP A 50 -0.87 13.86 11.70
CA ASP A 50 -1.46 15.19 11.54
C ASP A 50 -2.62 15.19 10.53
N LEU A 51 -2.69 14.17 9.66
CA LEU A 51 -3.88 13.96 8.83
C LEU A 51 -5.04 13.46 9.71
N PRO A 52 -6.18 14.17 9.77
CA PRO A 52 -7.33 13.72 10.55
C PRO A 52 -7.81 12.40 9.95
N ASN A 53 -7.54 11.29 10.66
CA ASN A 53 -7.95 9.91 10.38
C ASN A 53 -8.70 9.78 9.05
N ARG A 54 -7.98 9.84 7.92
CA ARG A 54 -8.55 9.49 6.62
C ARG A 54 -8.68 7.98 6.66
N GLY A 55 -9.78 7.58 7.30
CA GLY A 55 -9.90 6.29 7.94
C GLY A 55 -9.65 5.18 6.96
N ARG A 56 -8.79 4.23 7.36
CA ARG A 56 -8.78 2.82 6.92
C ARG A 56 -9.51 2.58 5.60
N ARG A 57 -9.09 3.21 4.49
CA ARG A 57 -9.66 2.88 3.20
C ARG A 57 -8.88 1.70 2.67
N ARG A 58 -9.45 0.55 3.01
CA ARG A 58 -9.49 -0.70 2.26
C ARG A 58 -8.14 -1.36 2.00
N ARG A 59 -7.74 -2.20 2.97
CA ARG A 59 -6.88 -3.36 2.69
C ARG A 59 -7.58 -4.69 3.05
N ASN A 60 -8.90 -4.71 2.87
CA ASN A 60 -9.72 -5.92 2.79
C ASN A 60 -10.48 -5.87 1.46
N GLU A 61 -9.76 -5.89 0.35
CA GLU A 61 -10.28 -6.51 -0.86
C GLU A 61 -9.95 -8.00 -0.76
N ASN A 62 -10.69 -8.70 0.10
CA ASN A 62 -11.05 -10.07 -0.24
C ASN A 62 -12.15 -9.89 -1.29
N PRO A 63 -11.94 -10.27 -2.55
CA PRO A 63 -13.04 -10.24 -3.53
C PRO A 63 -14.20 -11.06 -2.95
N PRO A 64 -15.46 -10.59 -3.09
CA PRO A 64 -16.59 -11.45 -2.78
C PRO A 64 -16.43 -12.69 -3.65
N LYS A 65 -16.36 -13.87 -3.03
CA LYS A 65 -16.52 -15.12 -3.78
C LYS A 65 -17.89 -15.02 -4.42
N GLU A 66 -17.90 -14.76 -5.73
CA GLU A 66 -19.08 -14.90 -6.56
C GLU A 66 -19.62 -16.30 -6.36
N GLU A 67 -20.82 -16.31 -5.80
CA GLU A 67 -21.88 -17.27 -5.99
C GLU A 67 -21.74 -18.00 -7.34
N SER A 68 -21.25 -19.24 -7.30
CA SER A 68 -21.60 -20.21 -8.32
C SER A 68 -23.00 -20.69 -7.98
N ALA A 69 -23.98 -20.01 -8.56
CA ALA A 69 -25.31 -20.53 -8.76
C ALA A 69 -25.21 -21.85 -9.54
N ASP A 70 -25.55 -22.97 -8.90
CA ASP A 70 -25.91 -24.20 -9.60
C ASP A 70 -27.41 -24.41 -9.44
N GLN A 71 -28.14 -23.92 -10.44
CA GLN A 71 -29.54 -24.24 -10.65
C GLN A 71 -29.66 -25.68 -11.15
N GLY A 72 -30.33 -26.51 -10.34
CA GLY A 72 -31.20 -27.57 -10.83
C GLY A 72 -30.57 -28.94 -11.03
N GLN A 73 -31.14 -29.93 -10.33
CA GLN A 73 -31.83 -31.06 -10.96
C GLN A 73 -32.58 -31.89 -9.89
N GLY A 74 -33.53 -32.72 -10.33
CA GLY A 74 -34.52 -33.45 -9.52
C GLY A 74 -33.92 -34.40 -8.46
N THR A 75 -34.70 -35.11 -7.67
CA THR A 75 -35.94 -35.82 -7.99
C THR A 75 -36.64 -36.22 -6.70
N ARG A 76 -37.97 -36.40 -6.80
CA ARG A 76 -38.84 -37.24 -5.96
C ARG A 76 -38.12 -38.45 -5.32
N ALA A 77 -38.43 -38.71 -4.06
CA ALA A 77 -38.84 -40.02 -3.55
C ALA A 77 -39.74 -39.80 -2.32
#